data_AF-A0A7T5E1Z8-F1
#
_entry.id   AF-A0A7T5E1Z8-F1
#
_cell.length_a   1.000
_cell.length_b   1.000
_cell.length_c   1.000
_cell.angle_alpha   90.00
_cell.angle_beta   90.00
_cell.angle_gamma   90.00
#
_symmetry.space_group_name_H-M   'P 1'
#
loop_
_entity.id
_entity.type
_entity.pdbx_description
1 polymer ?
#
loop_
_entity_poly.entity_id
_entity_poly.type
_entity_poly.pdbx_seq_one_letter_code
_entity_poly.pdbx_strand_id
1 'polypeptide(L)'
;MPTPFPQDDLLQRLMAQAHIPSYRALSQRAAVSRSSINQLRRGQLATMRLETLQRLSQALGIELGDLVARWNAATASANPPAVGPSAGTGSRSVESEALGGTADGAAPQGHAVTVETLHQEYARLQQRLATQEQDLRRQVQQQALRVIEPWLLMWPNAAQAAQQKASLPASKLIPLARPWQELLQTWAVCPIGTLGDVVAYDPKIHQIYQATGALVQPGQAVQVRHLGYWHGEDLLHRAQVIPVAPPTD
;
A
#
# COMPACT_ATOMS: atom_id res chain seq x y z
N MET A 1 -3.39 -6.69 -21.72
CA MET A 1 -3.07 -5.72 -20.64
C MET A 1 -2.50 -6.51 -19.49
N PRO A 2 -1.26 -6.23 -19.02
CA PRO A 2 -0.76 -6.88 -17.82
C PRO A 2 -1.66 -6.50 -16.64
N THR A 3 -2.11 -7.49 -15.88
CA THR A 3 -2.91 -7.26 -14.67
C THR A 3 -2.04 -6.53 -13.64
N PRO A 4 -2.50 -5.41 -13.06
CA PRO A 4 -1.68 -4.64 -12.11
C PRO A 4 -1.44 -5.38 -10.79
N PHE A 5 -2.16 -6.46 -10.54
CA PHE A 5 -2.02 -7.26 -9.33
C PHE A 5 -1.78 -8.74 -9.65
N PRO A 6 -0.89 -9.41 -8.90
CA PRO A 6 -0.46 -10.78 -9.19
C PRO A 6 -1.57 -11.83 -9.05
N GLN A 7 -2.63 -11.53 -8.31
CA GLN A 7 -3.73 -12.47 -8.05
C GLN A 7 -5.07 -12.02 -8.61
N ASP A 8 -5.06 -11.03 -9.49
CA ASP A 8 -6.29 -10.51 -10.09
C ASP A 8 -7.00 -11.57 -10.94
N ASP A 9 -6.23 -12.35 -11.72
CA ASP A 9 -6.76 -13.41 -12.58
C ASP A 9 -7.42 -14.54 -11.79
N LEU A 10 -6.83 -14.94 -10.66
CA LEU A 10 -7.38 -15.97 -9.79
C LEU A 10 -8.72 -15.50 -9.20
N LEU A 11 -8.77 -14.26 -8.72
CA LEU A 11 -9.97 -13.68 -8.13
C LEU A 11 -11.09 -13.49 -9.17
N GLN A 12 -10.76 -13.04 -10.39
CA GLN A 12 -11.73 -12.89 -11.47
C GLN A 12 -12.38 -14.23 -11.86
N ARG A 13 -11.59 -15.31 -11.93
CA ARG A 13 -12.13 -16.65 -12.22
C ARG A 13 -13.10 -17.12 -11.14
N LEU A 14 -12.77 -16.89 -9.87
CA LEU A 14 -13.64 -17.25 -8.74
C LEU A 14 -14.91 -16.40 -8.68
N MET A 15 -14.80 -15.11 -9.00
CA MET A 15 -15.97 -14.23 -9.13
C MET A 15 -16.88 -14.65 -10.28
N ALA A 16 -16.33 -15.08 -11.42
CA ALA A 16 -17.11 -15.62 -12.53
C ALA A 16 -17.86 -16.91 -12.13
N GLN A 17 -17.22 -17.80 -11.38
CA GLN A 17 -17.85 -19.02 -10.85
C GLN A 17 -18.95 -18.71 -9.82
N ALA A 18 -18.74 -17.71 -8.97
CA ALA A 18 -19.72 -17.26 -7.97
C ALA A 18 -20.81 -16.31 -8.54
N HIS A 19 -20.82 -16.07 -9.86
CA HIS A 19 -21.73 -15.13 -10.55
C HIS A 19 -21.69 -13.70 -9.97
N ILE A 20 -20.51 -13.22 -9.60
CA ILE A 20 -20.29 -11.89 -9.02
C ILE A 20 -19.74 -10.96 -10.12
N PRO A 21 -20.50 -9.94 -10.56
CA PRO A 21 -20.17 -9.15 -11.75
C PRO A 21 -19.08 -8.08 -11.51
N SER A 22 -18.76 -7.76 -10.26
CA SER A 22 -17.77 -6.72 -9.94
C SER A 22 -17.17 -6.86 -8.55
N TYR A 23 -15.97 -6.31 -8.34
CA TYR A 23 -15.33 -6.25 -7.02
C TYR A 23 -16.17 -5.48 -5.99
N ARG A 24 -16.95 -4.50 -6.45
CA ARG A 24 -17.91 -3.78 -5.61
C ARG A 24 -19.03 -4.70 -5.11
N ALA A 25 -19.56 -5.54 -6.00
CA ALA A 25 -20.57 -6.54 -5.63
C ALA A 25 -20.01 -7.58 -4.67
N LEU A 26 -18.73 -7.98 -4.83
CA LEU A 26 -18.04 -8.87 -3.91
C LEU A 26 -17.94 -8.26 -2.50
N SER A 27 -17.53 -6.99 -2.38
CA SER A 27 -17.42 -6.27 -1.09
C SER A 27 -18.76 -6.20 -0.36
N GLN A 28 -19.82 -5.89 -1.11
CA GLN A 28 -21.17 -5.80 -0.56
C GLN A 28 -21.70 -7.17 -0.13
N ARG A 29 -21.51 -8.21 -0.94
CA ARG A 29 -21.99 -9.57 -0.66
C ARG A 29 -21.25 -10.24 0.49
N ALA A 30 -19.94 -10.00 0.62
CA ALA A 30 -19.13 -10.50 1.73
C ALA A 30 -19.20 -9.61 2.99
N ALA A 31 -19.85 -8.45 2.93
CA ALA A 31 -19.85 -7.46 4.02
C ALA A 31 -18.42 -7.14 4.53
N VAL A 32 -17.49 -6.94 3.59
CA VAL A 32 -16.08 -6.60 3.87
C VAL A 32 -15.68 -5.31 3.17
N SER A 33 -14.65 -4.65 3.70
CA SER A 33 -14.15 -3.39 3.15
C SER A 33 -13.52 -3.58 1.76
N ARG A 34 -13.50 -2.53 0.93
CA ARG A 34 -12.80 -2.54 -0.37
C ARG A 34 -11.28 -2.76 -0.22
N SER A 35 -10.72 -2.30 0.91
CA SER A 35 -9.31 -2.53 1.24
C SER A 35 -9.01 -4.03 1.38
N SER A 36 -9.93 -4.79 1.98
CA SER A 36 -9.82 -6.26 2.12
C SER A 36 -9.78 -6.97 0.76
N ILE A 37 -10.48 -6.45 -0.25
CA ILE A 37 -10.42 -6.99 -1.62
C ILE A 37 -9.09 -6.62 -2.29
N ASN A 38 -8.60 -5.40 -2.10
CA ASN A 38 -7.30 -5.01 -2.63
C ASN A 38 -6.14 -5.78 -1.96
N GLN A 39 -6.25 -6.11 -0.68
CA GLN A 39 -5.32 -7.01 0.02
C GLN A 39 -5.36 -8.42 -0.58
N LEU A 40 -6.55 -8.93 -0.87
CA LEU A 40 -6.74 -10.22 -1.54
C LEU A 40 -6.13 -10.25 -2.96
N ARG A 41 -6.22 -9.15 -3.70
CA ARG A 41 -5.60 -9.00 -5.04
C ARG A 41 -4.08 -8.93 -4.97
N ARG A 42 -3.53 -8.41 -3.87
CA ARG A 42 -2.09 -8.24 -3.63
C ARG A 42 -1.41 -9.46 -2.98
N GLY A 43 -2.13 -10.55 -2.70
CA GLY A 43 -1.56 -11.72 -2.01
C GLY A 43 -1.39 -11.57 -0.50
N GLN A 44 -2.02 -10.57 0.11
CA GLN A 44 -1.87 -10.24 1.53
C GLN A 44 -2.95 -10.92 2.38
N LEU A 45 -3.14 -12.23 2.20
CA LEU A 45 -4.08 -13.01 3.02
C LEU A 45 -3.68 -13.05 4.49
N ALA A 46 -2.38 -13.06 4.77
CA ALA A 46 -1.83 -13.25 6.12
C ALA A 46 -2.08 -12.05 7.06
N THR A 47 -2.38 -10.87 6.51
CA THR A 47 -2.67 -9.66 7.29
C THR A 47 -4.16 -9.48 7.59
N MET A 48 -5.02 -10.37 7.09
CA MET A 48 -6.47 -10.27 7.24
C MET A 48 -6.96 -11.02 8.48
N ARG A 49 -8.03 -10.51 9.11
CA ARG A 49 -8.71 -11.23 10.19
C ARG A 49 -9.38 -12.49 9.65
N LEU A 50 -9.34 -13.57 10.41
CA LEU A 50 -9.97 -14.85 10.06
C LEU A 50 -11.46 -14.69 9.72
N GLU A 51 -12.19 -13.86 10.47
CA GLU A 51 -13.60 -13.54 10.20
C GLU A 51 -13.81 -12.92 8.80
N THR A 52 -12.88 -12.08 8.35
CA THR A 52 -12.97 -11.44 7.02
C THR A 52 -12.71 -12.46 5.92
N LEU A 53 -11.77 -13.38 6.14
CA LEU A 53 -11.49 -14.49 5.23
C LEU A 53 -12.66 -15.47 5.13
N GLN A 54 -13.31 -15.77 6.25
CA GLN A 54 -14.47 -16.64 6.30
C GLN A 54 -15.69 -16.02 5.58
N ARG A 55 -15.91 -14.70 5.72
CA ARG A 55 -16.95 -14.00 4.97
C ARG A 55 -16.67 -13.96 3.46
N LEU A 56 -15.41 -13.79 3.08
CA LEU A 56 -14.99 -13.85 1.68
C LEU A 56 -15.14 -15.25 1.09
N SER A 57 -14.78 -16.30 1.84
CA SER A 57 -14.94 -17.69 1.39
C SER A 57 -16.41 -18.05 1.21
N GLN A 58 -17.27 -17.66 2.16
CA GLN A 58 -18.73 -17.82 2.06
C GLN A 58 -19.33 -17.08 0.85
N ALA A 59 -18.89 -15.83 0.59
CA ALA A 59 -19.38 -15.07 -0.55
C ALA A 59 -18.93 -15.64 -1.90
N LEU A 60 -17.73 -16.24 -1.94
CA LEU A 60 -17.16 -16.88 -3.13
C LEU A 60 -17.59 -18.35 -3.30
N GLY A 61 -18.31 -18.92 -2.33
CA GLY A 61 -18.82 -20.29 -2.39
C GLY A 61 -17.73 -21.37 -2.34
N ILE A 62 -16.57 -21.06 -1.75
CA ILE A 62 -15.45 -21.99 -1.60
C ILE A 62 -15.13 -22.20 -0.12
N GLU A 63 -14.62 -23.39 0.22
CA GLU A 63 -14.15 -23.65 1.58
C GLU A 63 -12.93 -22.78 1.92
N LEU A 64 -12.82 -22.40 3.18
CA LEU A 64 -11.74 -21.53 3.66
C LEU A 64 -10.36 -22.15 3.39
N GLY A 65 -10.23 -23.48 3.56
CA GLY A 65 -8.99 -24.21 3.29
C GLY A 65 -8.56 -24.13 1.82
N ASP A 66 -9.52 -24.30 0.90
CA ASP A 66 -9.29 -24.19 -0.54
C ASP A 66 -8.91 -22.77 -0.96
N LEU A 67 -9.54 -21.76 -0.34
CA LEU A 67 -9.21 -20.36 -0.58
C LEU A 67 -7.75 -20.09 -0.19
N VAL A 68 -7.33 -20.50 1.00
CA VAL A 68 -5.95 -20.29 1.48
C VAL A 68 -4.94 -21.07 0.62
N ALA A 69 -5.24 -22.32 0.26
CA ALA A 69 -4.36 -23.14 -0.56
C ALA A 69 -4.13 -22.55 -1.96
N ARG A 70 -5.19 -22.09 -2.64
CA ARG A 70 -5.12 -21.52 -4.00
C ARG A 70 -4.32 -20.22 -4.03
N TRP A 71 -4.47 -19.38 -3.01
CA TRP A 71 -3.72 -18.13 -2.91
C TRP A 71 -2.27 -18.34 -2.51
N ASN A 72 -1.95 -19.31 -1.65
CA ASN A 72 -0.56 -19.66 -1.31
C ASN A 72 0.18 -20.27 -2.51
N ALA A 73 -0.50 -21.10 -3.31
CA ALA A 73 0.07 -21.60 -4.57
C ALA A 73 0.32 -20.47 -5.58
N ALA A 74 -0.60 -19.50 -5.65
CA ALA A 74 -0.46 -18.34 -6.52
C ALA A 74 0.61 -17.34 -6.06
N THR A 75 0.82 -17.14 -4.75
CA THR A 75 1.93 -16.31 -4.24
C THR A 75 3.29 -16.98 -4.44
N ALA A 76 3.38 -18.30 -4.25
CA ALA A 76 4.62 -19.07 -4.44
C ALA A 76 5.10 -19.07 -5.90
N SER A 77 4.17 -19.05 -6.87
CA SER A 77 4.51 -18.97 -8.30
C SER A 77 4.92 -17.57 -8.75
N ALA A 78 4.62 -16.51 -7.98
CA ALA A 78 4.90 -15.11 -8.33
C ALA A 78 6.23 -14.59 -7.75
N ASN A 79 6.93 -15.40 -6.95
CA ASN A 79 8.19 -15.03 -6.30
C ASN A 79 9.14 -16.24 -6.29
N PRO A 80 10.32 -16.20 -6.93
CA PRO A 80 11.29 -17.28 -6.75
C PRO A 80 11.74 -17.30 -5.28
N PRO A 81 11.75 -18.47 -4.62
CA PRO A 81 12.30 -18.57 -3.28
C PRO A 81 13.80 -18.30 -3.35
N ALA A 82 14.25 -17.18 -2.78
CA ALA A 82 15.64 -17.02 -2.36
C ALA A 82 15.88 -17.92 -1.13
N VAL A 83 15.98 -19.23 -1.37
CA VAL A 83 16.61 -20.19 -0.45
C VAL A 83 17.45 -21.13 -1.32
N GLY A 84 18.71 -20.75 -1.53
CA GLY A 84 19.71 -21.74 -1.94
C GLY A 84 20.02 -22.64 -0.74
N PRO A 85 20.00 -23.98 -0.89
CA PRO A 85 20.54 -24.86 0.13
C PRO A 85 22.07 -24.84 0.00
N SER A 86 22.78 -24.30 1.00
CA SER A 86 24.19 -24.65 1.21
C SER A 86 24.25 -26.06 1.78
N ALA A 87 24.17 -27.05 0.90
CA ALA A 87 24.61 -28.40 1.19
C ALA A 87 26.14 -28.41 1.17
N GLY A 88 26.75 -28.43 2.35
CA GLY A 88 28.17 -28.71 2.51
C GLY A 88 28.45 -30.17 2.19
N THR A 89 29.10 -30.40 1.05
CA THR A 89 29.67 -31.69 0.65
C THR A 89 30.84 -32.02 1.59
N GLY A 90 30.62 -32.93 2.53
CA GLY A 90 31.67 -33.54 3.35
C GLY A 90 31.65 -35.05 3.17
N SER A 91 32.34 -35.53 2.14
CA SER A 91 32.63 -36.96 1.93
C SER A 91 33.38 -37.53 3.14
N ARG A 92 32.88 -38.64 3.70
CA ARG A 92 33.72 -39.68 4.30
C ARG A 92 33.01 -41.04 4.27
N SER A 93 33.39 -41.87 3.31
CA SER A 93 33.54 -43.33 3.44
C SER A 93 34.47 -43.60 4.64
N VAL A 94 34.41 -44.65 5.46
CA VAL A 94 34.24 -46.11 5.30
C VAL A 94 33.87 -46.62 6.74
N GLU A 95 33.00 -47.61 6.97
CA GLU A 95 33.25 -49.06 7.25
C GLU A 95 31.89 -49.63 7.74
N SER A 96 31.23 -50.62 7.12
CA SER A 96 31.50 -52.08 7.05
C SER A 96 31.57 -52.69 8.46
N GLU A 97 30.49 -53.23 9.05
CA GLU A 97 29.96 -54.62 9.03
C GLU A 97 29.22 -54.76 10.40
N ALA A 98 28.16 -55.53 10.69
CA ALA A 98 27.64 -56.77 10.15
C ALA A 98 26.17 -57.01 10.63
N LEU A 99 25.40 -57.64 9.74
CA LEU A 99 24.45 -58.76 9.95
C LEU A 99 23.34 -58.71 11.02
N GLY A 100 22.09 -58.74 10.52
CA GLY A 100 21.10 -59.73 10.97
C GLY A 100 19.68 -59.21 11.24
N GLY A 101 18.69 -59.69 10.47
CA GLY A 101 17.31 -59.85 10.96
C GLY A 101 16.19 -59.11 10.21
N THR A 102 15.73 -59.71 9.10
CA THR A 102 14.34 -59.85 8.63
C THR A 102 13.26 -58.80 8.98
N ALA A 103 12.69 -58.24 7.91
CA ALA A 103 11.26 -58.04 7.65
C ALA A 103 10.37 -57.43 8.75
N ASP A 104 9.92 -56.19 8.53
CA ASP A 104 8.48 -55.98 8.26
C ASP A 104 8.24 -54.64 7.55
N GLY A 105 7.15 -54.58 6.80
CA GLY A 105 6.80 -53.46 5.93
C GLY A 105 6.56 -52.15 6.69
N ALA A 106 7.43 -51.15 6.46
CA ALA A 106 7.11 -49.76 6.75
C ALA A 106 6.71 -49.08 5.45
N ALA A 107 5.40 -48.93 5.26
CA ALA A 107 4.79 -48.06 4.28
C ALA A 107 5.43 -46.64 4.33
N PRO A 108 5.45 -45.90 3.22
CA PRO A 108 6.02 -44.56 3.20
C PRO A 108 5.19 -43.66 4.12
N GLN A 109 5.80 -43.19 5.21
CA GLN A 109 5.18 -42.21 6.11
C GLN A 109 5.09 -40.86 5.39
N GLY A 110 3.98 -40.63 4.70
CA GLY A 110 3.60 -39.34 4.17
C GLY A 110 3.27 -38.36 5.29
N HIS A 111 4.05 -37.28 5.36
CA HIS A 111 3.81 -35.98 6.02
C HIS A 111 2.49 -35.81 6.80
N ALA A 112 2.39 -36.36 8.00
CA ALA A 112 1.36 -35.95 8.96
C ALA A 112 1.86 -34.71 9.71
N VAL A 113 1.72 -33.54 9.09
CA VAL A 113 1.89 -32.26 9.80
C VAL A 113 0.78 -32.18 10.85
N THR A 114 1.14 -32.32 12.13
CA THR A 114 0.17 -32.33 13.22
C THR A 114 -0.45 -30.96 13.41
N VAL A 115 -1.74 -30.90 13.76
CA VAL A 115 -2.47 -29.65 14.07
C VAL A 115 -1.70 -28.76 15.05
N GLU A 116 -1.02 -29.35 16.03
CA GLU A 116 -0.18 -28.63 17.00
C GLU A 116 1.00 -27.88 16.34
N THR A 117 1.69 -28.52 15.40
CA THR A 117 2.81 -27.89 14.66
C THR A 117 2.33 -26.73 13.79
N LEU A 118 1.11 -26.82 13.23
CA LEU A 118 0.50 -25.73 12.48
C LEU A 118 0.14 -24.54 13.38
N HIS A 119 -0.35 -24.78 14.59
CA HIS A 119 -0.64 -23.70 15.55
C HIS A 119 0.63 -22.95 15.96
N GLN A 120 1.72 -23.68 16.19
CA GLN A 120 3.03 -23.09 16.54
C GLN A 120 3.60 -22.26 15.39
N GLU A 121 3.57 -22.77 14.15
CA GLU A 121 4.00 -22.02 12.96
C GLU A 121 3.12 -20.79 12.72
N TYR A 122 1.80 -20.90 12.91
CA TYR A 122 0.89 -19.76 12.82
C TYR A 122 1.23 -18.68 13.84
N ALA A 123 1.43 -19.04 15.11
CA ALA A 123 1.82 -18.11 16.16
C ALA A 123 3.14 -17.39 15.83
N ARG A 124 4.13 -18.15 15.32
CA ARG A 124 5.40 -17.60 14.86
C ARG A 124 5.23 -16.62 13.70
N LEU A 125 4.41 -16.96 12.70
CA LEU A 125 4.13 -16.08 11.56
C LEU A 125 3.42 -14.80 11.98
N GLN A 126 2.45 -14.89 12.88
CA GLN A 126 1.78 -13.71 13.44
C GLN A 126 2.77 -12.79 14.15
N GLN A 127 3.65 -13.34 14.98
CA GLN A 127 4.69 -12.56 15.65
C GLN A 127 5.62 -11.89 14.63
N ARG A 128 6.02 -12.61 13.57
CA ARG A 128 6.86 -12.06 12.51
C ARG A 128 6.19 -10.89 11.79
N LEU A 129 4.90 -10.99 11.48
CA LEU A 129 4.14 -9.89 10.86
C LEU A 129 4.09 -8.66 11.77
N ALA A 130 3.84 -8.86 13.07
CA ALA A 130 3.81 -7.76 14.04
C ALA A 130 5.17 -7.04 14.12
N THR A 131 6.28 -7.81 14.15
CA THR A 131 7.63 -7.22 14.13
C THR A 131 7.91 -6.49 12.82
N GLN A 132 7.56 -7.07 11.68
CA GLN A 132 7.74 -6.43 10.37
C GLN A 132 6.98 -5.11 10.25
N GLU A 133 5.74 -5.04 10.77
CA GLU A 133 4.97 -3.79 10.79
C GLU A 133 5.68 -2.70 11.61
N GLN A 134 6.19 -3.06 12.78
CA GLN A 134 6.94 -2.13 13.64
C GLN A 134 8.24 -1.67 12.98
N ASP A 135 8.95 -2.57 12.30
CA ASP A 135 10.18 -2.24 11.59
C ASP A 135 9.92 -1.32 10.40
N LEU A 136 8.88 -1.59 9.60
CA LEU A 136 8.48 -0.71 8.51
C LEU A 136 8.11 0.69 9.01
N ARG A 137 7.35 0.78 10.11
CA ARG A 137 7.03 2.09 10.72
C ARG A 137 8.28 2.85 11.14
N ARG A 138 9.24 2.17 11.79
CA ARG A 138 10.51 2.78 12.18
C ARG A 138 11.32 3.22 10.96
N GLN A 139 11.37 2.42 9.89
CA GLN A 139 12.08 2.76 8.67
C GLN A 139 11.48 4.00 7.99
N VAL A 140 10.15 4.06 7.85
CA VAL A 140 9.46 5.24 7.30
C VAL A 140 9.75 6.49 8.14
N GLN A 141 9.69 6.38 9.48
CA GLN A 141 10.00 7.50 10.36
C GLN A 141 11.45 7.97 10.22
N GLN A 142 12.41 7.04 10.18
CA GLN A 142 13.83 7.36 10.02
C GLN A 142 14.13 7.97 8.64
N GLN A 143 13.50 7.47 7.59
CA GLN A 143 13.64 8.03 6.25
C GLN A 143 13.08 9.46 6.18
N ALA A 144 11.89 9.70 6.77
CA ALA A 144 11.33 11.04 6.85
C ALA A 144 12.25 11.99 7.62
N LEU A 145 12.78 11.55 8.78
CA LEU A 145 13.70 12.34 9.60
C LEU A 145 14.98 12.73 8.84
N ARG A 146 15.58 11.80 8.09
CA ARG A 146 16.78 12.07 7.28
C ARG A 146 16.53 13.15 6.23
N VAL A 147 15.36 13.14 5.59
CA VAL A 147 15.01 14.15 4.59
C VAL A 147 14.81 15.52 5.26
N ILE A 148 14.07 15.58 6.37
CA ILE A 148 13.74 16.87 7.03
C ILE A 148 14.82 17.39 7.98
N GLU A 149 15.87 16.62 8.27
CA GLU A 149 16.95 16.99 9.20
C GLU A 149 17.55 18.38 8.91
N PRO A 150 17.88 18.76 7.65
CA PRO A 150 18.38 20.09 7.36
C PRO A 150 17.39 21.20 7.75
N TRP A 151 16.09 20.96 7.55
CA TRP A 151 15.05 21.90 7.97
C TRP A 151 14.98 22.02 9.49
N LEU A 152 15.04 20.91 10.23
CA LEU A 152 15.03 20.91 11.69
C LEU A 152 16.20 21.72 12.29
N LEU A 153 17.38 21.64 11.68
CA LEU A 153 18.56 22.37 12.13
C LEU A 153 18.49 23.88 11.79
N MET A 154 17.91 24.24 10.63
CA MET A 154 17.91 25.62 10.15
C MET A 154 16.67 26.42 10.58
N TRP A 155 15.53 25.78 10.77
CA TRP A 155 14.26 26.45 11.05
C TRP A 155 14.28 27.32 12.31
N PRO A 156 14.83 26.86 13.47
CA PRO A 156 14.87 27.69 14.67
C PRO A 156 15.61 29.03 14.47
N ASN A 157 16.75 28.98 13.76
CA ASN A 157 17.54 30.17 13.45
C ASN A 157 16.79 31.12 12.52
N ALA A 158 16.12 30.58 11.50
CA ALA A 158 15.32 31.36 10.57
C ALA A 158 14.10 32.01 11.25
N ALA A 159 13.41 31.27 12.11
CA ALA A 159 12.28 31.76 12.88
C ALA A 159 12.69 32.88 13.84
N GLN A 160 13.80 32.71 14.58
CA GLN A 160 14.35 33.76 15.44
C GLN A 160 14.74 35.00 14.63
N ALA A 161 15.42 34.82 13.49
CA ALA A 161 15.82 35.93 12.64
C ALA A 161 14.61 36.72 12.11
N ALA A 162 13.53 36.03 11.72
CA ALA A 162 12.29 36.64 11.26
C ALA A 162 11.57 37.43 12.38
N GLN A 163 11.60 36.93 13.62
CA GLN A 163 11.02 37.62 14.77
C GLN A 163 11.79 38.89 15.16
N GLN A 164 13.13 38.83 15.11
CA GLN A 164 13.98 39.95 15.49
C GLN A 164 14.13 41.02 14.40
N LYS A 165 13.98 40.62 13.13
CA LYS A 165 14.16 41.51 11.97
C LYS A 165 12.92 41.49 11.10
N ALA A 166 12.00 42.42 11.36
CA ALA A 166 10.78 42.60 10.57
C ALA A 166 11.05 42.91 9.08
N SER A 167 12.25 43.41 8.74
CA SER A 167 12.68 43.67 7.36
C SER A 167 13.32 42.47 6.66
N LEU A 168 13.33 41.28 7.28
CA LEU A 168 13.91 40.09 6.68
C LEU A 168 13.14 39.70 5.40
N PRO A 169 13.81 39.59 4.24
CA PRO A 169 13.13 39.20 3.01
C PRO A 169 12.55 37.78 3.10
N ALA A 170 11.25 37.62 2.84
CA ALA A 170 10.57 36.33 2.83
C ALA A 170 11.20 35.32 1.84
N SER A 171 11.86 35.82 0.79
CA SER A 171 12.61 35.00 -0.16
C SER A 171 13.70 34.15 0.51
N LYS A 172 14.24 34.59 1.65
CA LYS A 172 15.22 33.81 2.42
C LYS A 172 14.63 32.58 3.11
N LEU A 173 13.31 32.53 3.27
CA LEU A 173 12.60 31.41 3.89
C LEU A 173 12.22 30.33 2.87
N ILE A 174 12.10 30.67 1.58
CA ILE A 174 11.70 29.73 0.51
C ILE A 174 12.60 28.47 0.47
N PRO A 175 13.95 28.56 0.53
CA PRO A 175 14.80 27.38 0.46
C PRO A 175 14.57 26.38 1.61
N LEU A 176 14.07 26.85 2.76
CA LEU A 176 13.78 25.98 3.90
C LEU A 176 12.60 25.04 3.62
N ALA A 177 11.76 25.34 2.63
CA ALA A 177 10.66 24.45 2.26
C ALA A 177 11.11 23.24 1.41
N ARG A 178 12.34 23.23 0.87
CA ARG A 178 12.81 22.16 -0.03
C ARG A 178 12.74 20.76 0.57
N PRO A 179 13.22 20.51 1.82
CA PRO A 179 13.12 19.19 2.43
C PRO A 179 11.69 18.65 2.51
N TRP A 180 10.73 19.54 2.75
CA TRP A 180 9.31 19.18 2.75
C TRP A 180 8.79 18.87 1.34
N GLN A 181 9.21 19.63 0.33
CA GLN A 181 8.84 19.36 -1.07
C GLN A 181 9.37 18.00 -1.55
N GLU A 182 10.61 17.66 -1.21
CA GLU A 182 11.23 16.37 -1.54
C GLU A 182 10.52 15.21 -0.84
N LEU A 183 10.14 15.39 0.43
CA LEU A 183 9.38 14.39 1.19
C LEU A 183 8.00 14.14 0.56
N LEU A 184 7.27 15.21 0.23
CA LEU A 184 5.95 15.11 -0.41
C LEU A 184 6.03 14.44 -1.79
N GLN A 185 7.05 14.74 -2.59
CA GLN A 185 7.29 14.07 -3.87
C GLN A 185 7.55 12.57 -3.69
N THR A 186 8.35 12.19 -2.68
CA THR A 186 8.61 10.77 -2.37
C THR A 186 7.33 10.03 -1.99
N TRP A 187 6.36 10.71 -1.39
CA TRP A 187 5.04 10.18 -1.07
C TRP A 187 4.01 10.31 -2.21
N ALA A 188 4.44 10.73 -3.41
CA ALA A 188 3.56 10.99 -4.54
C ALA A 188 2.42 11.98 -4.24
N VAL A 189 2.70 12.98 -3.37
CA VAL A 189 1.78 14.08 -3.11
C VAL A 189 2.05 15.21 -4.09
N CYS A 190 1.11 15.47 -5.00
CA CYS A 190 1.29 16.41 -6.11
C CYS A 190 0.24 17.52 -6.07
N PRO A 191 0.62 18.79 -6.31
CA PRO A 191 -0.34 19.88 -6.35
C PRO A 191 -1.23 19.81 -7.59
N ILE A 192 -2.44 20.38 -7.47
CA ILE A 192 -3.39 20.55 -8.57
C ILE A 192 -3.12 21.93 -9.20
N GLY A 193 -2.33 21.95 -10.27
CA GLY A 193 -1.88 23.17 -10.94
C GLY A 193 -0.86 23.99 -10.13
N THR A 194 -0.62 25.23 -10.55
CA THR A 194 0.24 26.18 -9.83
C THR A 194 -0.60 27.29 -9.19
N LEU A 195 -0.11 27.84 -8.09
CA LEU A 195 -0.75 28.98 -7.44
C LEU A 195 -0.79 30.18 -8.41
N GLY A 196 -1.97 30.76 -8.61
CA GLY A 196 -2.17 31.90 -9.50
C GLY A 196 -2.40 31.54 -10.97
N ASP A 197 -2.29 30.26 -11.36
CA ASP A 197 -2.57 29.82 -12.73
C ASP A 197 -4.05 29.97 -13.07
N VAL A 198 -4.31 30.36 -14.32
CA VAL A 198 -5.66 30.37 -14.89
C VAL A 198 -5.89 29.06 -15.62
N VAL A 199 -6.85 28.29 -15.13
CA VAL A 199 -7.19 26.95 -15.63
C VAL A 199 -8.68 26.84 -15.92
N ALA A 200 -9.06 25.88 -16.75
CA ALA A 200 -10.47 25.56 -16.95
C ALA A 200 -11.07 24.97 -15.67
N TYR A 201 -12.23 25.45 -15.25
CA TYR A 201 -12.91 24.98 -14.06
C TYR A 201 -13.38 23.53 -14.23
N ASP A 202 -12.83 22.61 -13.44
CA ASP A 202 -13.34 21.24 -13.32
C ASP A 202 -13.86 21.01 -11.88
N PRO A 203 -15.18 20.83 -11.68
CA PRO A 203 -15.76 20.64 -10.35
C PRO A 203 -15.30 19.37 -9.62
N LYS A 204 -14.65 18.42 -10.31
CA LYS A 204 -14.07 17.22 -9.68
C LYS A 204 -12.86 17.56 -8.82
N ILE A 205 -12.03 18.48 -9.30
CA ILE A 205 -10.72 18.81 -8.75
C ILE A 205 -10.63 20.25 -8.23
N HIS A 206 -11.60 21.11 -8.58
CA HIS A 206 -11.70 22.50 -8.16
C HIS A 206 -12.94 22.76 -7.31
N GLN A 207 -12.81 23.72 -6.40
CA GLN A 207 -13.87 24.24 -5.55
C GLN A 207 -13.88 25.76 -5.62
N ILE A 208 -15.05 26.37 -5.89
CA ILE A 208 -15.16 27.83 -5.88
C ILE A 208 -14.93 28.35 -4.46
N TYR A 209 -14.05 29.33 -4.33
CA TYR A 209 -13.77 29.97 -3.05
C TYR A 209 -15.03 30.68 -2.54
N GLN A 210 -15.53 30.25 -1.38
CA GLN A 210 -16.86 30.64 -0.89
C GLN A 210 -17.06 32.16 -0.78
N ALA A 211 -15.99 32.91 -0.48
CA ALA A 211 -16.07 34.36 -0.37
C ALA A 211 -16.37 35.08 -1.70
N THR A 212 -16.31 34.38 -2.84
CA THR A 212 -16.54 35.00 -4.16
C THR A 212 -18.01 35.02 -4.58
N GLY A 213 -18.87 34.16 -4.04
CA GLY A 213 -20.32 34.14 -4.32
C GLY A 213 -20.72 33.92 -5.78
N ALA A 214 -19.77 33.60 -6.66
CA ALA A 214 -19.98 33.54 -8.11
C ALA A 214 -20.39 32.15 -8.58
N LEU A 215 -21.31 32.10 -9.54
CA LEU A 215 -21.66 30.90 -10.29
C LEU A 215 -20.66 30.72 -11.44
N VAL A 216 -19.92 29.62 -11.43
CA VAL A 216 -18.96 29.26 -12.48
C VAL A 216 -19.40 27.94 -13.12
N GLN A 217 -19.45 27.92 -14.45
CA GLN A 217 -19.76 26.71 -15.21
C GLN A 217 -18.49 25.89 -15.49
N PRO A 218 -18.58 24.55 -15.56
CA PRO A 218 -17.46 23.71 -15.97
C PRO A 218 -16.85 24.19 -17.28
N GLY A 219 -15.52 24.26 -17.35
CA GLY A 219 -14.76 24.75 -18.48
C GLY A 219 -14.47 26.26 -18.46
N GLN A 220 -15.14 27.06 -17.63
CA GLN A 220 -14.84 28.51 -17.52
C GLN A 220 -13.48 28.76 -16.88
N ALA A 221 -12.81 29.84 -17.29
CA ALA A 221 -11.51 30.23 -16.76
C ALA A 221 -11.60 30.65 -15.28
N VAL A 222 -10.81 29.98 -14.45
CA VAL A 222 -10.70 30.25 -13.01
C VAL A 222 -9.23 30.32 -12.61
N GLN A 223 -8.91 31.18 -11.66
CA GLN A 223 -7.58 31.30 -11.10
C GLN A 223 -7.44 30.47 -9.83
N VAL A 224 -6.35 29.71 -9.72
CA VAL A 224 -6.02 28.94 -8.52
C VAL A 224 -5.61 29.87 -7.38
N ARG A 225 -6.44 29.97 -6.35
CA ARG A 225 -6.18 30.78 -5.14
C ARG A 225 -5.51 29.98 -4.04
N HIS A 226 -5.94 28.74 -3.83
CA HIS A 226 -5.28 27.80 -2.91
C HIS A 226 -5.07 26.47 -3.63
N LEU A 227 -3.87 25.90 -3.49
CA LEU A 227 -3.54 24.62 -4.13
C LEU A 227 -4.37 23.49 -3.53
N GLY A 228 -4.87 22.64 -4.42
CA GLY A 228 -5.34 21.30 -4.07
C GLY A 228 -4.20 20.31 -4.19
N TYR A 229 -4.44 19.07 -3.76
CA TYR A 229 -3.43 18.01 -3.79
C TYR A 229 -4.02 16.65 -4.16
N TRP A 230 -3.24 15.88 -4.90
CA TRP A 230 -3.37 14.44 -5.11
C TRP A 230 -2.42 13.68 -4.19
N HIS A 231 -2.79 12.46 -3.82
CA HIS A 231 -1.89 11.46 -3.25
C HIS A 231 -1.96 10.20 -4.11
N GLY A 232 -0.96 10.02 -4.97
CA GLY A 232 -1.04 9.05 -6.05
C GLY A 232 -2.25 9.36 -6.95
N GLU A 233 -3.22 8.45 -6.98
CA GLU A 233 -4.46 8.60 -7.77
C GLU A 233 -5.64 9.17 -6.96
N ASP A 234 -5.49 9.28 -5.63
CA ASP A 234 -6.55 9.71 -4.73
C ASP A 234 -6.54 11.23 -4.52
N LEU A 235 -7.71 11.85 -4.69
CA LEU A 235 -7.87 13.29 -4.45
C LEU A 235 -7.84 13.56 -2.94
N LEU A 236 -6.80 14.24 -2.43
CA LEU A 236 -6.75 14.67 -1.03
C LEU A 236 -7.62 15.91 -0.83
N HIS A 237 -7.38 16.94 -1.63
CA HIS A 237 -8.07 18.21 -1.52
C HIS A 237 -8.25 18.86 -2.88
N ARG A 238 -9.45 19.41 -3.12
CA ARG A 238 -9.73 20.22 -4.30
C ARG A 238 -9.01 21.56 -4.22
N ALA A 239 -8.50 22.05 -5.34
CA ALA A 239 -7.94 23.38 -5.41
C ALA A 239 -9.05 24.41 -5.25
N GLN A 240 -8.80 25.44 -4.45
CA GLN A 240 -9.74 26.53 -4.32
C GLN A 240 -9.46 27.57 -5.39
N VAL A 241 -10.47 27.87 -6.18
CA VAL A 241 -10.35 28.72 -7.36
C VAL A 241 -11.32 29.88 -7.28
N ILE A 242 -10.96 30.98 -7.93
CA ILE A 242 -11.80 32.16 -8.09
C ILE A 242 -12.07 32.38 -9.59
N PRO A 243 -13.25 32.86 -9.99
CA PRO A 243 -13.48 33.26 -11.38
C PRO A 243 -12.51 34.37 -11.77
N VAL A 244 -11.98 34.31 -12.98
CA VAL A 244 -11.27 35.45 -13.57
C VAL A 244 -12.35 36.37 -14.16
N ALA A 245 -12.32 37.65 -13.80
CA ALA A 245 -13.21 38.63 -14.43
C ALA A 245 -13.01 38.59 -15.96
N PRO A 246 -14.07 38.66 -16.78
CA PRO A 246 -13.89 38.75 -18.22
C PRO A 246 -13.03 39.98 -18.54
N PRO A 247 -12.15 39.92 -19.55
CA PRO A 247 -11.42 41.10 -19.98
C PRO A 247 -12.44 42.20 -20.32
N THR A 248 -12.32 43.34 -19.64
CA THR A 248 -13.02 44.58 -20.02
C THR A 248 -12.37 45.07 -21.31
N ASP A 249 -13.09 44.96 -22.43
CA ASP A 249 -12.83 45.75 -23.65
C ASP A 249 -13.25 47.21 -23.45
#